data_AF-A0A1A9I5Y6-F1
#
_entry.id   AF-A0A1A9I5Y6-F1
#
_cell.length_a   1.000
_cell.length_b   1.000
_cell.length_c   1.000
_cell.angle_alpha   90.00
_cell.angle_beta   90.00
_cell.angle_gamma   90.00
#
_symmetry.space_group_name_H-M   'P 1'
#
loop_
_entity.id
_entity.type
_entity.pdbx_description
1 polymer ?
#
loop_
_entity_poly.entity_id
_entity_poly.type
_entity_poly.pdbx_seq_one_letter_code
_entity_poly.pdbx_strand_id
1 'polypeptide(L)' 'MVHAGFFHLQGKAAFDREIENNAFSVLPVITISGITEENDVVIAAARVQAHFRNGNLLDALF' A
#
# COMPACT_ATOMS: atom_id res chain seq x y z
N MET A 1 23.63 1.68 -1.34
CA MET A 1 22.95 2.16 -0.11
C MET A 1 21.55 2.60 -0.51
N VAL A 2 20.52 1.86 -0.07
CA VAL A 2 19.11 2.16 -0.33
C VAL A 2 18.56 2.79 0.95
N HIS A 3 17.93 3.96 0.87
CA HIS A 3 17.26 4.55 2.04
C HIS A 3 16.07 3.67 2.44
N ALA A 4 15.94 3.41 3.73
CA ALA A 4 14.86 2.61 4.29
C ALA A 4 13.51 3.33 4.07
N GLY A 5 12.61 2.69 3.32
CA GLY A 5 11.18 3.06 3.30
C GLY A 5 10.46 2.98 1.95
N PHE A 6 11.15 2.99 0.82
CA PHE A 6 10.51 2.93 -0.51
C PHE A 6 11.39 2.27 -1.57
N PHE A 7 10.75 1.57 -2.51
CA PHE A 7 11.38 0.99 -3.70
C PHE A 7 10.43 1.13 -4.90
N HIS A 8 11.00 1.12 -6.11
CA HIS A 8 10.24 1.23 -7.35
C HIS A 8 10.09 -0.15 -7.99
N LEU A 9 8.86 -0.54 -8.31
CA LEU A 9 8.56 -1.74 -9.09
C LEU A 9 8.07 -1.35 -10.48
N GLN A 10 8.51 -2.07 -11.50
CA GLN A 10 8.11 -1.84 -12.89
C GLN A 10 7.44 -3.08 -13.48
N GLY A 11 6.27 -2.87 -14.09
CA GLY A 11 5.50 -3.91 -14.76
C GLY A 11 4.60 -4.73 -13.83
N LYS A 12 3.53 -5.28 -14.43
CA LYS A 12 2.45 -5.97 -13.70
C LYS A 12 2.97 -7.14 -12.84
N ALA A 13 3.82 -7.99 -13.41
CA ALA A 13 4.31 -9.19 -12.70
C ALA A 13 5.16 -8.88 -11.46
N ALA A 14 5.93 -7.78 -11.49
CA ALA A 14 6.69 -7.34 -10.32
C ALA A 14 5.76 -6.80 -9.22
N PHE A 15 4.74 -6.04 -9.62
CA PHE A 15 3.74 -5.48 -8.72
C PHE A 15 2.85 -6.56 -8.07
N ASP A 16 2.35 -7.52 -8.86
CA ASP A 16 1.52 -8.63 -8.35
C ASP A 16 2.27 -9.42 -7.26
N ARG A 17 3.55 -9.71 -7.48
CA ARG A 17 4.38 -10.44 -6.52
C ARG A 17 4.50 -9.71 -5.18
N GLU A 18 4.55 -8.37 -5.20
CA GLU A 18 4.64 -7.58 -3.99
C GLU A 18 3.31 -7.56 -3.22
N ILE A 19 2.18 -7.50 -3.94
CA ILE A 19 0.85 -7.60 -3.33
C ILE A 19 0.67 -8.96 -2.63
N GLU A 20 1.15 -10.04 -3.27
CA GLU A 20 1.00 -11.41 -2.79
C GLU A 20 2.09 -11.85 -1.80
N ASN A 21 2.89 -10.91 -1.28
CA ASN A 21 3.97 -11.23 -0.35
C ASN A 21 3.43 -11.84 0.97
N ASN A 22 4.29 -12.54 1.70
CA ASN A 22 3.89 -13.22 2.93
C ASN A 22 4.01 -12.34 4.20
N ALA A 23 4.10 -11.02 4.06
CA ALA A 23 4.31 -10.12 5.20
C ALA A 23 3.04 -9.92 6.03
N PHE A 24 1.87 -9.97 5.41
CA PHE A 24 0.58 -9.69 6.03
C PHE A 24 -0.25 -10.96 6.27
N SER A 25 -1.05 -10.95 7.34
CA SER A 25 -1.88 -12.09 7.72
C SER A 25 -3.26 -12.09 7.05
N VAL A 26 -3.77 -10.91 6.72
CA VAL A 26 -5.08 -10.67 6.10
C VAL A 26 -4.99 -9.49 5.12
N LEU A 27 -6.00 -9.34 4.28
CA LEU A 27 -6.12 -8.16 3.41
C LEU A 27 -6.26 -6.88 4.26
N PRO A 28 -5.68 -5.76 3.81
CA PRO A 28 -5.78 -4.49 4.51
C PRO A 28 -7.20 -3.93 4.46
N VAL A 29 -7.56 -3.12 5.46
CA VAL A 29 -8.73 -2.25 5.41
C VAL A 29 -8.29 -0.88 4.91
N ILE A 30 -8.90 -0.41 3.83
CA ILE A 30 -8.62 0.89 3.23
C ILE A 30 -9.89 1.75 3.34
N THR A 31 -9.78 2.89 4.02
CA THR A 31 -10.86 3.87 4.15
C THR A 31 -10.46 5.15 3.43
N ILE A 32 -11.15 5.46 2.33
CA ILE A 32 -10.90 6.66 1.53
C ILE A 32 -11.62 7.84 2.17
N SER A 33 -10.89 8.90 2.48
CA SER A 33 -11.45 10.15 3.04
C SER A 33 -11.68 11.23 1.99
N GLY A 34 -11.06 11.10 0.81
CA GLY A 34 -11.26 12.04 -0.30
C GLY A 34 -10.63 11.54 -1.59
N ILE A 35 -11.22 11.96 -2.71
CA ILE A 35 -10.72 11.69 -4.05
C ILE A 35 -10.72 13.02 -4.81
N THR A 36 -9.67 13.27 -5.57
CA THR A 36 -9.61 14.35 -6.56
C THR A 36 -9.06 13.78 -7.86
N GLU A 37 -9.63 14.22 -8.97
CA GLU A 37 -9.28 13.76 -10.32
C GLU A 37 -8.98 14.97 -11.20
N GLU A 38 -7.90 14.91 -11.95
CA GLU A 38 -7.51 15.92 -12.94
C GLU A 38 -6.84 15.24 -14.14
N ASN A 39 -7.39 15.45 -15.33
CA ASN A 39 -6.97 14.79 -16.57
C ASN A 39 -6.93 13.25 -16.40
N ASP A 40 -5.75 12.67 -16.56
CA ASP A 40 -5.52 11.22 -16.48
C ASP A 40 -5.00 10.79 -15.10
N VAL A 41 -5.13 11.65 -14.08
CA VAL A 41 -4.58 11.43 -12.74
C VAL A 41 -5.68 11.44 -11.69
N VAL A 42 -5.69 10.40 -10.85
CA VAL A 42 -6.56 10.29 -9.67
C VAL A 42 -5.69 10.25 -8.42
N ILE A 43 -6.02 11.08 -7.44
CA ILE A 43 -5.41 11.10 -6.11
C ILE A 43 -6.49 10.71 -5.09
N ALA A 44 -6.19 9.68 -4.28
CA ALA A 44 -7.05 9.27 -3.17
C ALA A 44 -6.30 9.42 -1.84
N ALA A 45 -6.87 10.19 -0.92
CA ALA A 45 -6.41 10.25 0.47
C ALA A 45 -7.09 9.13 1.25
N ALA A 46 -6.33 8.28 1.93
CA ALA A 46 -6.87 7.10 2.60
C ALA A 46 -6.13 6.72 3.88
N ARG A 47 -6.87 6.19 4.85
CA ARG A 47 -6.31 5.44 5.97
C ARG A 47 -6.18 3.96 5.57
N VAL A 48 -5.00 3.39 5.77
CA VAL A 48 -4.70 1.98 5.49
C VAL A 48 -4.32 1.29 6.80
N GLN A 49 -5.05 0.22 7.12
CA GLN A 49 -4.80 -0.61 8.28
C GLN A 49 -4.52 -2.05 7.85
N ALA A 50 -3.44 -2.65 8.34
CA ALA A 50 -3.06 -4.02 8.00
C ALA A 50 -2.34 -4.72 9.15
N HIS A 51 -2.52 -6.04 9.26
CA HIS A 51 -1.84 -6.85 10.27
C HIS A 51 -0.65 -7.57 9.65
N PHE A 52 0.54 -7.29 10.18
CA PHE A 52 1.72 -8.08 9.87
C PHE A 52 1.64 -9.44 10.56
N ARG A 53 2.20 -10.49 9.93
CA ARG A 53 2.27 -11.82 10.54
C ARG A 53 3.09 -11.87 11.83
N ASN A 54 3.99 -10.91 12.03
CA ASN A 54 4.77 -10.80 13.27
C ASN A 54 3.98 -10.20 14.45
N GLY A 55 2.69 -9.89 14.26
CA GLY A 55 1.81 -9.33 15.28
C GLY A 55 1.73 -7.79 15.29
N ASN A 56 2.55 -7.10 14.49
CA ASN A 56 2.50 -5.64 14.40
C ASN A 56 1.30 -5.17 13.57
N LEU A 57 0.83 -3.95 13.86
CA LEU A 57 -0.19 -3.25 13.10
C LEU A 57 0.47 -2.17 12.23
N LEU A 58 0.15 -2.17 10.94
CA LEU A 58 0.24 -0.98 10.10
C LEU A 58 -1.04 -0.17 10.31
N ASP A 59 -0.90 1.09 10.69
CA ASP A 59 -1.99 2.06 10.74
C ASP A 59 -1.44 3.40 10.26
N ALA A 60 -1.75 3.75 9.01
CA ALA A 60 -1.11 4.87 8.33
C ALA A 60 -2.11 5.63 7.46
N LEU A 61 -1.80 6.91 7.23
CA LEU A 61 -2.48 7.78 6.26
C LEU A 61 -1.59 7.86 5.01
N PHE A 62 -2.22 7.69 3.86
CA PHE A 62 -1.63 7.82 2.52
C PHE A 62 -2.38 8.90 1.73
#